data_AF-A0A4V3C9Z6-F1
#
_entry.id   AF-A0A4V3C9Z6-F1
#
_cell.length_a   1.000
_cell.length_b   1.000
_cell.length_c   1.000
_cell.angle_alpha   90.00
_cell.angle_beta   90.00
_cell.angle_gamma   90.00
#
_symmetry.space_group_name_H-M   'P 1'
#
loop_
_entity.id
_entity.type
_entity.pdbx_description
1 polymer ?
#
loop_
_entity_poly.entity_id
_entity_poly.type
_entity_poly.pdbx_seq_one_letter_code
_entity_poly.pdbx_strand_id
1 'polypeptide(L)'
;MIAAFVIRRSGPGDGGPDVVQELRNHVAKDIGPVAKPRQIMVVAELRETRSGKLRRRLLRDVAENRELGDVTTLADSTFVDLIKSTLESGKTDED
;
A
#
# COMPACT_ATOMS: atom_id res chain seq x y z
N MET A 1 -0.83 -8.98 10.39
CA MET A 1 -1.34 -9.26 9.03
C MET A 1 -0.26 -8.93 8.01
N ILE A 2 -0.28 -9.54 6.82
CA ILE A 2 0.62 -9.15 5.72
C ILE A 2 -0.11 -8.16 4.83
N ALA A 3 0.45 -6.96 4.68
CA ALA A 3 -0.01 -5.93 3.76
C ALA A 3 1.09 -5.66 2.72
N ALA A 4 0.70 -5.46 1.46
CA ALA A 4 1.60 -5.17 0.36
C ALA A 4 1.27 -3.80 -0.26
N PHE A 5 2.29 -2.97 -0.48
CA PHE A 5 2.21 -1.72 -1.22
C PHE A 5 2.88 -1.93 -2.57
N VAL A 6 2.16 -1.71 -3.65
CA VAL A 6 2.59 -2.07 -5.01
C VAL A 6 2.56 -0.83 -5.90
N ILE A 7 3.68 -0.54 -6.56
CA ILE A 7 3.75 0.47 -7.61
C ILE A 7 3.76 -0.25 -8.96
N ARG A 8 2.83 0.10 -9.84
CA ARG A 8 2.77 -0.46 -11.19
C ARG A 8 3.60 0.40 -12.14
N ARG A 9 4.34 -0.26 -13.04
CA ARG A 9 5.14 0.42 -14.06
C ARG A 9 4.27 1.06 -15.14
N SER A 10 3.07 0.53 -15.37
CA SER A 10 2.15 0.94 -16.45
C SER A 10 1.37 2.23 -16.17
N GLY A 11 1.62 2.91 -15.04
CA GLY A 11 0.92 4.12 -14.63
C GLY A 11 -0.16 3.90 -13.56
N PRO A 12 -0.83 4.98 -13.13
CA PRO A 12 -1.80 4.95 -12.03
C PRO A 12 -3.06 4.14 -12.39
N GLY A 13 -3.63 3.50 -11.36
CA GLY A 13 -4.80 2.60 -11.47
C GLY A 13 -4.54 1.25 -10.79
N ASP A 14 -5.52 0.74 -10.07
CA ASP A 14 -5.48 -0.57 -9.39
C ASP A 14 -5.33 -1.75 -10.37
N GLY A 15 -5.70 -1.54 -11.64
CA GLY A 15 -5.73 -2.58 -12.67
C GLY A 15 -6.93 -3.51 -12.52
N GLY A 16 -7.89 -3.17 -11.66
CA GLY A 16 -9.07 -3.98 -11.34
C GLY A 16 -8.80 -5.13 -10.36
N PRO A 17 -9.87 -5.81 -9.91
CA PRO A 17 -9.81 -6.91 -8.93
C PRO A 17 -8.95 -8.09 -9.41
N ASP A 18 -8.83 -8.28 -10.73
CA ASP A 18 -8.02 -9.34 -11.33
C ASP A 18 -6.53 -9.22 -10.97
N VAL A 19 -5.98 -8.00 -10.94
CA VAL A 19 -4.56 -7.76 -10.63
C VAL A 19 -4.28 -8.05 -9.16
N VAL A 20 -5.19 -7.67 -8.26
CA VAL A 20 -5.05 -7.98 -6.83
C VAL A 20 -5.03 -9.49 -6.64
N GLN A 21 -5.96 -10.22 -7.27
CA GLN A 21 -6.03 -11.67 -7.14
C GLN A 21 -4.80 -12.37 -7.73
N GLU A 22 -4.32 -11.90 -8.88
CA GLU A 22 -3.10 -12.38 -9.52
C GLU A 22 -1.89 -12.24 -8.59
N LEU A 23 -1.66 -11.05 -8.03
CA LEU A 23 -0.55 -10.78 -7.13
C LEU A 23 -0.62 -11.64 -5.85
N ARG A 24 -1.83 -11.82 -5.29
CA ARG A 24 -2.02 -12.69 -4.11
C ARG A 24 -1.70 -14.14 -4.43
N ASN A 25 -2.11 -14.62 -5.60
CA ASN A 25 -1.84 -15.99 -6.03
C ASN A 25 -0.35 -16.20 -6.35
N HIS A 26 0.30 -15.18 -6.92
CA HIS A 26 1.73 -15.20 -7.18
C HIS A 26 2.55 -15.35 -5.89
N VAL A 27 2.25 -14.53 -4.86
CA VAL A 27 2.93 -14.66 -3.55
C VAL A 27 2.67 -16.03 -2.91
N ALA A 28 1.45 -16.54 -3.00
CA ALA A 28 1.11 -17.86 -2.46
C ALA A 28 1.84 -19.00 -3.18
N LYS A 29 2.09 -18.86 -4.49
CA LYS A 29 2.85 -19.81 -5.30
C LYS A 29 4.33 -19.79 -4.95
N ASP A 30 4.92 -18.61 -4.78
CA ASP A 30 6.37 -18.45 -4.65
C ASP A 30 6.88 -18.61 -3.21
N ILE A 31 6.09 -18.17 -2.22
CA ILE A 31 6.49 -18.20 -0.79
C ILE A 31 5.63 -19.21 0.00
N GLY A 32 4.37 -19.39 -0.40
CA GLY A 32 3.43 -20.30 0.23
C GLY A 32 2.17 -19.60 0.79
N PRO A 33 1.12 -20.37 1.12
CA PRO A 33 -0.18 -19.82 1.55
C PRO A 33 -0.11 -18.89 2.78
N VAL A 34 0.84 -19.13 3.69
CA VAL A 34 1.04 -18.31 4.90
C VAL A 34 1.48 -16.88 4.59
N ALA A 35 2.12 -16.66 3.44
CA ALA A 35 2.63 -15.37 3.02
C ALA A 35 1.61 -14.55 2.20
N LYS A 36 0.44 -15.12 1.89
CA LYS A 36 -0.58 -14.46 1.07
C LYS A 36 -0.96 -13.12 1.70
N PRO A 37 -0.74 -11.98 1.01
CA PRO A 37 -1.12 -10.67 1.53
C PRO A 37 -2.63 -10.66 1.77
N ARG A 38 -3.04 -10.18 2.95
CA ARG A 38 -4.46 -9.96 3.26
C ARG A 38 -4.97 -8.68 2.61
N GLN A 39 -4.07 -7.73 2.41
CA GLN A 39 -4.34 -6.43 1.82
C GLN A 39 -3.25 -6.10 0.80
N ILE A 40 -3.66 -5.69 -0.40
CA ILE A 40 -2.77 -5.17 -1.43
C ILE A 40 -3.26 -3.77 -1.75
N MET A 41 -2.36 -2.80 -1.69
CA MET A 41 -2.62 -1.40 -1.96
C MET A 41 -1.78 -1.00 -3.16
N VAL A 42 -2.42 -0.70 -4.28
CA VAL A 42 -1.73 -0.13 -5.44
C VAL A 42 -1.57 1.36 -5.19
N VAL A 43 -0.33 1.85 -5.17
CA VAL A 43 0.01 3.26 -4.91
C VAL A 43 0.79 3.83 -6.09
N ALA A 44 0.60 5.12 -6.37
CA ALA A 44 1.32 5.79 -7.44
C ALA A 44 2.82 5.91 -7.15
N GLU A 45 3.18 6.19 -5.90
CA GLU A 45 4.55 6.32 -5.45
C GLU A 45 4.71 5.97 -3.97
N LEU A 46 5.95 5.67 -3.57
CA LEU A 46 6.35 5.54 -2.18
C LEU A 46 7.47 6.54 -1.92
N ARG A 47 7.27 7.49 -1.00
CA ARG A 47 8.34 8.40 -0.60
C ARG A 47 9.36 7.70 0.28
N GLU A 48 10.62 7.90 -0.06
CA GLU A 48 11.74 7.61 0.82
C GLU A 48 12.10 8.81 1.68
N THR A 49 12.79 8.56 2.79
CA THR A 49 13.46 9.63 3.54
C THR A 49 14.54 10.29 2.69
N ARG A 50 15.04 11.45 3.14
CA ARG A 50 16.26 12.08 2.59
C ARG A 50 17.51 11.17 2.59
N SER A 51 17.45 10.02 3.28
CA SER A 51 18.49 8.99 3.33
C SER A 51 18.20 7.77 2.46
N GLY A 52 17.20 7.84 1.59
CA GLY A 52 16.81 6.74 0.69
C GLY A 52 16.17 5.55 1.40
N LYS A 53 15.71 5.73 2.64
CA LYS A 53 15.08 4.64 3.41
C LYS A 53 13.56 4.71 3.25
N LEU A 54 12.95 3.61 2.82
CA LEU A 54 11.49 3.45 2.92
C LEU A 54 11.06 3.47 4.39
N ARG A 55 10.13 4.37 4.73
CA ARG A 55 9.53 4.44 6.07
C ARG A 55 8.43 3.39 6.27
N ARG A 56 8.83 2.13 6.36
CA ARG A 56 7.92 0.99 6.56
C ARG A 56 7.01 1.12 7.79
N ARG A 57 7.41 1.88 8.82
CA ARG A 57 6.58 2.16 10.01
C ARG A 57 5.31 2.91 9.64
N LEU A 58 5.42 4.01 8.90
CA LEU A 58 4.28 4.81 8.47
C LEU A 58 3.31 4.00 7.61
N LEU A 59 3.85 3.21 6.67
CA LEU A 59 3.07 2.30 5.83
C LEU A 59 2.30 1.26 6.66
N ARG A 60 2.88 0.78 7.77
CA ARG A 60 2.18 -0.11 8.70
C ARG A 60 1.03 0.60 9.39
N ASP A 61 1.26 1.80 9.92
CA ASP A 61 0.24 2.57 10.64
C ASP A 61 -0.94 2.89 9.70
N VAL A 62 -0.65 3.22 8.44
CA VAL A 62 -1.66 3.42 7.40
C VAL A 62 -2.43 2.13 7.08
N ALA A 63 -1.75 1.01 6.88
CA ALA A 63 -2.42 -0.28 6.60
C ALA A 63 -3.32 -0.75 7.76
N GLU A 64 -2.95 -0.38 8.99
CA GLU A 64 -3.72 -0.71 10.20
C GLU A 64 -4.82 0.33 10.52
N ASN A 65 -5.04 1.34 9.66
CA ASN A 65 -5.94 2.48 9.90
C ASN A 65 -5.72 3.14 11.28
N ARG A 66 -4.48 3.19 11.74
CA ARG A 66 -4.13 3.83 13.01
C ARG A 66 -3.95 5.33 12.82
N GLU A 67 -4.19 6.09 13.88
CA GLU A 67 -3.78 7.48 13.92
C GLU A 67 -2.28 7.56 13.70
N LEU A 68 -1.90 8.26 12.64
CA LEU A 68 -0.52 8.54 12.34
C LEU A 68 -0.09 9.54 13.40
N GLY A 69 0.90 9.14 14.21
CA GLY A 69 1.51 10.01 15.20
C GLY A 69 2.19 11.22 14.56
N ASP A 70 3.13 11.84 15.26
CA ASP A 70 3.76 13.08 14.79
C ASP A 70 4.47 12.94 13.42
N VAL A 71 3.77 13.35 12.35
CA VAL A 71 4.23 13.37 10.94
C VAL A 71 4.65 14.79 10.50
N THR A 72 4.93 15.70 11.45
CA THR A 72 5.19 17.14 11.24
C THR A 72 6.39 17.51 10.37
N THR A 73 7.09 16.55 9.78
CA THR A 73 8.00 16.88 8.69
C THR A 73 7.15 17.21 7.47
N LEU A 74 7.01 18.49 7.11
CA LEU A 74 6.18 19.08 6.03
C LEU A 74 6.14 18.32 4.68
N ALA A 75 7.10 17.43 4.41
CA ALA A 75 7.13 16.56 3.23
C ALA A 75 6.26 15.29 3.36
N ASP A 76 5.80 14.96 4.57
CA ASP A 76 5.16 13.70 4.91
C ASP A 76 3.64 13.79 5.01
N SER A 77 3.07 14.96 5.35
CA SER A 77 1.61 15.15 5.44
C SER A 77 0.92 14.94 4.09
N THR A 78 1.42 15.55 3.02
CA THR A 78 0.89 15.37 1.66
C THR A 78 1.01 13.94 1.14
N PHE A 79 2.07 13.22 1.54
CA PHE A 79 2.23 11.81 1.16
C PHE A 79 1.25 10.90 1.90
N VAL A 80 1.05 11.15 3.20
CA VAL A 80 0.04 10.47 4.00
C VAL A 80 -1.34 10.67 3.39
N ASP A 81 -1.68 11.91 3.03
CA ASP A 81 -2.97 12.24 2.44
C ASP A 81 -3.15 11.56 1.08
N LEU A 82 -2.09 11.49 0.26
CA LEU A 82 -2.08 10.77 -1.02
C LEU A 82 -2.31 9.27 -0.85
N ILE A 83 -1.68 8.64 0.14
CA ILE A 83 -1.94 7.22 0.41
C ILE A 83 -3.37 7.04 0.91
N LYS A 84 -3.82 7.86 1.88
CA LYS A 84 -5.20 7.79 2.40
C LYS A 84 -6.25 7.98 1.30
N SER A 85 -6.07 8.94 0.39
CA SER A 85 -7.00 9.14 -0.74
C SER A 85 -7.02 7.91 -1.66
N THR A 86 -5.86 7.28 -1.85
CA THR A 86 -5.78 6.02 -2.61
C THR A 86 -6.52 4.88 -1.89
N LEU A 87 -6.46 4.83 -0.55
CA LEU A 87 -7.23 3.85 0.25
C LEU A 87 -8.74 4.04 0.13
N GLU A 88 -9.20 5.29 0.10
CA GLU A 88 -10.63 5.59 -0.05
C GLU A 88 -11.13 5.22 -1.45
N SER A 89 -10.31 5.41 -2.49
CA SER A 89 -10.66 5.02 -3.86
C SER A 89 -10.66 3.50 -4.10
N GLY A 90 -9.92 2.72 -3.29
CA GLY A 90 -9.83 1.26 -3.41
C GLY A 90 -10.90 0.47 -2.65
N LYS A 91 -11.88 1.15 -2.03
CA LYS A 91 -12.96 0.53 -1.22
C LYS A 91 -14.16 0.03 -2.04
N THR A 92 -14.03 -0.17 -3.36
CA THR A 92 -15.19 -0.43 -4.22
C THR A 92 -15.60 -1.91 -4.32
N ASP A 93 -14.86 -2.87 -3.76
CA ASP A 93 -15.26 -4.28 -3.83
C ASP A 93 -15.63 -4.84 -2.44
N GLU A 94 -16.81 -4.46 -1.94
CA GLU A 94 -17.59 -5.23 -0.96
C GLU A 94 -19.03 -5.38 -1.48
N ASP A 95 -19.29 -6.50 -2.15
CA ASP A 95 -20.46 -7.38 -2.00
C ASP A 95 -20.01 -8.84 -2.25
#